data_AF-A0A6L9PRU4-F1
#
_entry.id   AF-A0A6L9PRU4-F1
#
_cell.length_a   1.000
_cell.length_b   1.000
_cell.length_c   1.000
_cell.angle_alpha   90.00
_cell.angle_beta   90.00
_cell.angle_gamma   90.00
#
_symmetry.space_group_name_H-M   'P 1'
#
loop_
_entity.id
_entity.type
_entity.pdbx_description
1 polymer ?
#
loop_
_entity_poly.entity_id
_entity_poly.type
_entity_poly.pdbx_seq_one_letter_code
_entity_poly.pdbx_strand_id
1 'polypeptide(L)' 'MSTPVHDLEAQVLGLPPEDRARLLERLIASFEPKSKAQEAWMQVALRRQEDVRSGKTAMVSGNEALARVRARIE' A
#
# COMPACT_ATOMS: atom_id res chain seq x y z
N MET A 1 28.35 9.58 -3.32
CA MET A 1 28.64 9.19 -1.92
C MET A 1 27.34 8.73 -1.29
N SER A 2 27.30 7.55 -0.68
CA SER A 2 26.09 7.05 -0.01
C SER A 2 26.11 7.54 1.43
N THR A 3 25.14 8.36 1.81
CA THR A 3 24.92 8.73 3.21
C THR A 3 24.35 7.52 3.94
N PRO A 4 24.93 7.08 5.06
CA PRO A 4 24.37 6.02 5.88
C PRO A 4 22.92 6.34 6.30
N VAL A 5 22.06 5.32 6.33
CA VAL A 5 20.63 5.48 6.67
C VAL A 5 20.44 6.09 8.06
N HIS A 6 21.28 5.71 9.04
CA HIS A 6 21.20 6.25 10.40
C HIS A 6 21.46 7.77 10.46
N ASP A 7 22.37 8.28 9.63
CA ASP A 7 22.66 9.72 9.56
C ASP A 7 21.48 10.49 8.95
N LEU A 8 20.78 9.88 7.99
CA LEU A 8 19.56 10.46 7.40
C LEU A 8 18.40 10.45 8.41
N GLU A 9 18.26 9.38 9.18
CA GLU A 9 17.25 9.28 10.23
C GLU A 9 17.44 10.38 11.28
N ALA A 10 18.67 10.58 11.76
CA ALA A 10 18.98 11.64 12.72
C ALA A 10 18.63 13.04 12.17
N GLN A 11 18.93 13.30 10.90
CA GLN A 11 18.58 14.56 10.23
C GLN A 11 17.07 14.76 10.12
N VAL A 12 16.31 13.73 9.72
CA VAL A 12 14.86 13.80 9.58
C VAL A 12 14.19 14.00 10.93
N LEU A 13 14.66 13.32 11.98
CA LEU A 13 14.13 13.49 13.34
C LEU A 13 14.41 14.89 13.92
N GLY A 14 15.47 15.56 13.46
CA GLY A 14 15.79 16.93 13.82
C GLY A 14 14.88 18.01 13.19
N LEU A 15 14.07 17.65 12.19
CA LEU A 15 13.18 18.61 11.51
C LEU A 15 11.93 18.95 12.35
N PRO A 16 11.29 20.11 12.12
CA PRO A 16 9.97 20.41 12.66
C PRO A 16 8.92 19.34 12.28
N PRO A 17 7.89 19.10 13.13
CA PRO A 17 6.88 18.07 12.86
C PRO A 17 6.19 18.17 11.50
N GLU A 18 5.92 19.39 11.03
CA GLU A 18 5.30 19.66 9.73
C GLU A 18 6.17 19.20 8.54
N ASP A 19 7.49 19.40 8.64
CA ASP A 19 8.42 18.97 7.61
C ASP A 19 8.64 17.46 7.62
N ARG A 20 8.62 16.85 8.80
CA ARG A 20 8.62 15.38 8.93
C ARG A 20 7.39 14.76 8.29
N ALA A 21 6.20 15.33 8.53
CA ALA A 21 4.95 14.87 7.92
C ALA A 21 5.02 14.96 6.39
N ARG A 22 5.48 16.11 5.86
CA ARG A 22 5.68 16.33 4.42
C ARG A 22 6.65 15.32 3.81
N LEU A 23 7.75 14.99 4.50
CA LEU A 23 8.70 13.98 4.03
C LEU A 23 8.11 12.57 4.08
N LEU A 24 7.36 12.23 5.13
CA LEU A 24 6.68 10.95 5.25
C LEU A 24 5.70 10.73 4.10
N GLU A 25 4.89 11.73 3.75
CA GLU A 25 3.97 11.66 2.60
C GLU A 25 4.71 11.34 1.30
N ARG A 26 5.83 12.03 1.04
CA ARG A 26 6.66 11.78 -0.16
C ARG A 26 7.29 10.39 -0.15
N LEU A 27 7.72 9.89 1.01
CA LEU A 27 8.28 8.55 1.14
C LEU A 27 7.21 7.48 0.89
N ILE A 28 6.01 7.64 1.47
CA ILE A 28 4.87 6.74 1.22
C ILE A 28 4.53 6.74 -0.28
N ALA A 29 4.42 7.92 -0.91
CA ALA A 29 4.18 8.03 -2.35
C ALA A 29 5.29 7.39 -3.19
N SER A 30 6.53 7.37 -2.69
CA SER A 30 7.63 6.66 -3.36
C SER A 30 7.52 5.14 -3.29
N PHE A 31 6.64 4.60 -2.44
CA PHE A 31 6.41 3.17 -2.31
C PHE A 31 5.31 2.64 -3.24
N GLU A 32 4.67 3.53 -4.00
CA GLU A 32 3.75 3.17 -5.09
C GLU A 32 4.40 2.15 -6.04
N PRO A 33 3.61 1.28 -6.70
CA PRO A 33 4.08 0.10 -7.41
C PRO A 33 5.35 0.31 -8.23
N LYS A 34 6.46 -0.29 -7.80
CA LYS A 34 7.75 -0.21 -8.52
C LYS A 34 7.92 -1.31 -9.56
N SER A 35 7.15 -2.39 -9.42
CA SER A 35 7.17 -3.52 -10.34
C SER A 35 5.86 -3.62 -11.13
N LYS A 36 5.96 -4.15 -12.36
CA LYS A 36 4.78 -4.46 -13.19
C LYS A 36 3.76 -5.33 -12.46
N ALA A 37 4.22 -6.23 -11.59
CA ALA A 37 3.35 -7.09 -10.78
C ALA A 37 2.57 -6.28 -9.73
N GLN A 38 3.23 -5.36 -9.02
CA GLN A 38 2.55 -4.47 -8.07
C GLN A 38 1.57 -3.53 -8.78
N GLU A 39 1.91 -3.04 -9.97
CA GLU A 39 1.05 -2.14 -10.75
C GLU A 39 -0.21 -2.89 -11.19
N ALA A 40 -0.04 -4.08 -11.76
CA ALA A 40 -1.15 -4.96 -12.12
C ALA A 40 -2.03 -5.29 -10.90
N TRP A 41 -1.42 -5.54 -9.74
CA TRP A 41 -2.15 -5.78 -8.49
C TRP A 41 -2.98 -4.57 -8.05
N MET A 42 -2.39 -3.37 -8.09
CA MET A 42 -3.09 -2.11 -7.78
C MET A 42 -4.29 -1.88 -8.70
N GLN A 43 -4.11 -2.09 -10.01
CA GLN A 43 -5.19 -1.97 -11.00
C GLN A 43 -6.36 -2.93 -10.69
N VAL A 44 -6.06 -4.17 -10.32
CA VAL A 44 -7.07 -5.14 -9.91
C VAL A 44 -7.77 -4.71 -8.62
N ALA A 45 -7.02 -4.21 -7.64
CA ALA A 45 -7.57 -3.75 -6.37
C ALA A 45 -8.54 -2.57 -6.55
N LEU A 46 -8.13 -1.55 -7.29
CA LEU A 46 -8.95 -0.37 -7.60
C LEU A 46 -10.21 -0.74 -8.39
N ARG A 47 -10.07 -1.59 -9.43
CA ARG A 47 -11.21 -2.10 -10.19
C ARG A 47 -12.21 -2.82 -9.30
N ARG A 48 -11.75 -3.73 -8.44
CA ARG A 48 -12.63 -4.49 -7.54
C ARG A 48 -13.33 -3.57 -6.54
N GLN A 49 -12.65 -2.56 -6.03
CA GLN A 49 -13.25 -1.58 -5.14
C GLN A 49 -14.41 -0.83 -5.84
N GLU A 50 -14.20 -0.42 -7.09
CA GLU A 50 -15.23 0.29 -7.86
C GLU A 50 -16.40 -0.63 -8.24
N ASP A 51 -16.15 -1.89 -8.60
CA ASP A 51 -17.20 -2.86 -8.89
C ASP A 51 -18.09 -3.10 -7.66
N VAL A 52 -17.52 -3.07 -6.44
CA VAL A 52 -18.28 -3.14 -5.19
C VAL A 52 -19.07 -1.86 -4.95
N ARG A 53 -18.45 -0.67 -5.08
CA ARG A 53 -19.11 0.62 -4.86
C ARG A 53 -20.26 0.87 -5.83
N SER A 54 -20.10 0.46 -7.08
CA SER A 54 -21.11 0.59 -8.13
C SER A 54 -22.16 -0.52 -8.10
N GLY A 55 -22.04 -1.51 -7.19
CA GLY A 55 -22.99 -2.62 -7.07
C GLY A 55 -22.92 -3.64 -8.20
N LYS A 56 -21.87 -3.60 -9.04
CA LYS A 56 -21.64 -4.58 -10.13
C LYS A 56 -21.30 -5.98 -9.61
N THR A 57 -20.86 -6.09 -8.36
CA THR A 57 -20.50 -7.38 -7.76
C THR A 57 -21.11 -7.55 -6.38
N ALA A 58 -21.51 -8.78 -6.07
CA ALA A 58 -21.99 -9.16 -4.75
C ALA A 58 -20.79 -9.49 -3.84
N MET A 59 -20.75 -8.86 -2.67
CA MET A 59 -19.76 -9.17 -1.64
C MET A 59 -20.12 -10.47 -0.92
N VAL A 60 -19.10 -11.24 -0.52
CA VAL A 60 -19.23 -12.36 0.40
C VAL A 60 -18.80 -11.94 1.81
N SER A 61 -19.20 -12.68 2.83
CA SER A 61 -18.71 -12.43 4.19
C SER A 61 -17.20 -12.63 4.29
N GLY A 62 -16.54 -11.88 5.17
CA GLY A 62 -15.08 -11.99 5.34
C GLY A 62 -14.62 -13.38 5.78
N ASN A 63 -15.37 -14.03 6.67
CA ASN A 63 -15.08 -15.39 7.13
C ASN A 63 -15.14 -16.41 5.99
N GLU A 64 -16.17 -16.31 5.15
CA GLU A 64 -16.31 -17.16 3.98
C GLU A 64 -15.20 -16.92 2.94
N ALA A 65 -14.85 -15.66 2.68
CA ALA A 65 -13.76 -15.32 1.78
C ALA A 65 -12.43 -15.95 2.23
N LEU A 66 -12.10 -15.82 3.52
CA LEU A 66 -10.88 -16.39 4.10
C LEU A 66 -10.88 -17.92 4.04
N ALA A 67 -12.00 -18.57 4.35
CA ALA A 67 -12.12 -20.03 4.25
C ALA A 67 -11.86 -20.52 2.82
N ARG A 68 -12.44 -19.84 1.81
CA ARG A 68 -12.26 -20.16 0.39
C ARG A 68 -10.82 -19.96 -0.11
N VAL A 69 -10.06 -19.05 0.49
CA VAL A 69 -8.64 -18.85 0.16
C VAL A 69 -7.80 -19.97 0.75
N ARG A 70 -7.98 -20.28 2.04
CA ARG A 70 -7.26 -21.37 2.73
C ARG A 70 -7.42 -22.71 2.00
N ALA A 71 -8.65 -23.07 1.64
CA ALA A 71 -8.94 -24.30 0.91
C ALA A 71 -8.31 -24.41 -0.50
N ARG A 72 -7.71 -23.33 -1.02
CA ARG A 72 -7.02 -23.31 -2.33
C ARG A 72 -5.50 -23.33 -2.21
N ILE A 73 -4.95 -23.07 -1.03
CA ILE A 73 -3.51 -22.98 -0.78
C ILE A 73 -2.99 -24.08 0.15
N GLU A 74 -3.90 -24.77 0.84
CA GLU A 74 -3.67 -26.08 1.48
C GLU A 74 -3.84 -27.22 0.47
#